data_AF-A0A7W7RHC1-F1
#
_entry.id   AF-A0A7W7RHC1-F1
#
_cell.length_a   1.000
_cell.length_b   1.000
_cell.length_c   1.000
_cell.angle_alpha   90.00
_cell.angle_beta   90.00
_cell.angle_gamma   90.00
#
_symmetry.space_group_name_H-M   'P 1'
#
loop_
_entity.id
_entity.type
_entity.pdbx_description
1 polymer ?
#
loop_
_entity_poly.entity_id
_entity_poly.type
_entity_poly.pdbx_seq_one_letter_code
_entity_poly.pdbx_strand_id
1 'polypeptide(L)'
;MSEDSLVPGGPGRRRHRLSDAETEQRMLRTATEMVNRSGLTVSLEHISFEDIIRDAGVARSAVYRRWQYKDQFFSDLLKELARGSSPAIGTDNRAAVETVRRTILDHLDWLSDPGLRCALVAEVLRRGTLEEFETLHESAEWRTYLALHATFLSLPDGELRREIRSALTESEGALIARLADAYKRAAGLLGLRLRPELNASFATLARLTSATIRGLVIMAPSNVGIGDHRTQARPFGTPNAAEWSEPALGVAGLVESFLEPDPDIEWDEERTEALRHALNSEDWLST
;
A
#
# COMPACT_ATOMS: atom_id res chain seq x y z
N MET A 1 48.72 51.61 34.46
CA MET A 1 47.78 50.71 35.14
C MET A 1 46.39 51.27 34.92
N SER A 2 45.80 51.03 33.75
CA SER A 2 44.94 49.87 33.40
C SER A 2 43.51 50.42 33.30
N GLU A 3 43.16 51.07 32.20
CA GLU A 3 42.56 50.47 31.00
C GLU A 3 41.31 49.63 31.30
N ASP A 4 40.21 50.36 31.13
CA ASP A 4 38.82 49.97 30.96
C ASP A 4 38.67 48.78 30.00
N SER A 5 38.28 47.62 30.51
CA SER A 5 38.03 46.41 29.72
C SER A 5 36.54 46.23 29.50
N LEU A 6 36.02 46.91 28.48
CA LEU A 6 34.74 46.61 27.85
C LEU A 6 34.82 45.27 27.11
N VAL A 7 34.14 44.26 27.64
CA VAL A 7 33.94 42.97 26.96
C VAL A 7 32.98 43.18 25.78
N PRO A 8 33.36 42.90 24.52
CA PRO A 8 32.44 42.98 23.40
C PRO A 8 31.47 41.80 23.45
N GLY A 9 30.17 42.09 23.50
CA GLY A 9 29.11 41.11 23.35
C GLY A 9 29.28 40.32 22.04
N GLY A 10 29.40 39.00 22.16
CA GLY A 10 29.56 38.09 21.03
C GLY A 10 28.42 38.22 20.01
N PRO A 11 28.69 37.95 18.72
CA PRO A 11 27.70 38.10 17.67
C PRO A 11 26.52 37.17 17.95
N GLY A 12 25.36 37.75 18.23
CA GLY A 12 24.11 37.02 18.29
C GLY A 12 23.98 36.19 17.02
N ARG A 13 23.92 34.87 17.20
CA ARG A 13 23.72 33.88 16.15
C ARG A 13 22.44 34.26 15.40
N ARG A 14 22.56 35.04 14.31
CA ARG A 14 21.46 35.47 13.47
C ARG A 14 20.76 34.19 13.01
N ARG A 15 19.57 33.94 13.56
CA ARG A 15 18.69 32.85 13.13
C ARG A 15 18.57 32.97 11.61
N HIS A 16 19.11 31.98 10.90
CA HIS A 16 19.08 31.92 9.44
C HIS A 16 17.63 32.13 9.00
N ARG A 17 17.37 33.16 8.18
CA ARG A 17 16.02 33.36 7.62
C ARG A 17 15.77 32.16 6.72
N LEU A 18 14.79 31.35 7.09
CA LEU A 18 14.34 30.24 6.26
C LEU A 18 13.95 30.80 4.89
N SER A 19 14.45 30.17 3.84
CA SER A 19 14.03 30.41 2.47
C SER A 19 12.55 30.02 2.29
N ASP A 20 11.95 30.48 1.19
CA ASP A 20 10.57 30.10 0.86
C ASP A 20 10.46 28.58 0.63
N ALA A 21 11.49 27.96 0.02
CA ALA A 21 11.55 26.51 -0.18
C ALA A 21 11.66 25.72 1.14
N GLU A 22 12.49 26.17 2.09
CA GLU A 22 12.57 25.54 3.41
C GLU A 22 11.29 25.72 4.23
N THR A 23 10.63 26.88 4.09
CA THR A 23 9.33 27.13 4.71
C THR A 23 8.28 26.20 4.14
N GLU A 24 8.26 26.05 2.82
CA GLU A 24 7.36 25.16 2.11
C GLU A 24 7.53 23.70 2.56
N GLN A 25 8.76 23.20 2.52
CA GLN A 25 9.06 21.83 2.90
C GLN A 25 8.67 21.51 4.35
N ARG A 26 8.94 22.42 5.29
CA ARG A 26 8.59 22.22 6.72
C ARG A 26 7.08 22.20 6.93
N MET A 27 6.37 23.13 6.29
CA MET A 27 4.92 23.23 6.40
C MET A 27 4.23 22.00 5.81
N LEU A 28 4.62 21.58 4.59
CA LEU A 28 4.05 20.40 3.94
C LEU A 28 4.34 19.12 4.72
N ARG A 29 5.59 18.93 5.18
CA ARG A 29 5.95 17.77 6.02
C ARG A 29 5.13 17.70 7.31
N THR A 30 5.04 18.81 8.03
CA THR A 30 4.28 18.88 9.29
C THR A 30 2.81 18.57 9.05
N ALA A 31 2.22 19.12 7.98
CA ALA A 31 0.84 18.84 7.64
C ALA A 31 0.60 17.38 7.22
N THR A 32 1.50 16.77 6.45
CA THR A 32 1.42 15.33 6.12
C THR A 32 1.51 14.46 7.38
N GLU A 33 2.40 14.78 8.32
CA GLU A 33 2.50 14.08 9.61
C GLU A 33 1.23 14.24 10.46
N MET A 34 0.64 15.44 10.48
CA MET A 34 -0.62 15.70 11.17
C MET A 34 -1.79 14.94 10.55
N VAL A 35 -1.86 14.89 9.22
CA VAL A 35 -2.87 14.15 8.45
C VAL A 35 -2.75 12.65 8.71
N ASN A 36 -1.55 12.08 8.67
CA ASN A 36 -1.35 10.67 8.98
C ASN A 36 -1.73 10.33 10.42
N ARG A 37 -1.54 11.25 11.37
CA ARG A 37 -1.93 11.01 12.78
C ARG A 37 -3.44 11.13 13.00
N SER A 38 -4.07 12.12 12.39
CA SER A 38 -5.44 12.54 12.71
C SER A 38 -6.48 12.05 11.71
N GLY A 39 -6.03 11.52 10.57
CA GLY A 39 -6.84 11.17 9.40
C GLY A 39 -7.09 12.37 8.49
N LEU A 40 -7.08 12.13 7.18
CA LEU A 40 -7.62 13.08 6.20
C LEU A 40 -9.14 12.91 6.17
N THR A 41 -9.92 13.93 6.50
CA THR A 41 -11.38 13.90 6.26
C THR A 41 -11.70 14.43 4.87
N VAL A 42 -12.88 14.07 4.35
CA VAL A 42 -13.38 14.45 3.01
C VAL A 42 -13.38 15.98 2.77
N SER A 43 -13.35 16.79 3.84
CA SER A 43 -13.01 18.21 3.77
C SER A 43 -11.75 18.52 4.56
N LEU A 44 -10.83 19.29 3.96
CA LEU A 44 -9.63 19.81 4.62
C LEU A 44 -9.93 20.92 5.64
N GLU A 45 -11.21 21.32 5.80
CA GLU A 45 -11.62 22.44 6.67
C GLU A 45 -11.16 22.31 8.13
N HIS A 46 -11.16 21.09 8.66
CA HIS A 46 -10.74 20.78 10.03
C HIS A 46 -9.23 20.96 10.27
N ILE A 47 -8.41 21.02 9.20
CA ILE A 47 -6.98 21.26 9.32
C ILE A 47 -6.75 22.75 9.58
N SER A 48 -6.27 23.06 10.77
CA SER A 48 -5.96 24.43 11.21
C SER A 48 -4.63 24.89 10.63
N PHE A 49 -4.69 25.91 9.78
CA PHE A 49 -3.49 26.49 9.16
C PHE A 49 -2.56 27.08 10.21
N GLU A 50 -3.11 27.70 11.26
CA GLU A 50 -2.34 28.29 12.37
C GLU A 50 -1.66 27.24 13.25
N ASP A 51 -2.31 26.10 13.48
CA ASP A 51 -1.68 25.02 14.25
C ASP A 51 -0.49 24.42 13.47
N ILE A 52 -0.62 24.24 12.15
CA ILE A 52 0.51 23.79 11.32
C ILE A 52 1.65 24.81 11.36
N ILE A 53 1.37 26.12 11.25
CA ILE A 53 2.41 27.16 11.32
C ILE A 53 3.19 27.08 12.64
N ARG A 54 2.46 26.93 13.76
CA ARG A 54 3.05 26.80 15.10
C ARG A 54 3.93 25.56 15.18
N ASP A 55 3.40 24.41 14.76
CA ASP A 55 4.06 23.11 14.92
C ASP A 55 5.26 22.96 13.97
N ALA A 56 5.19 23.54 12.76
CA ALA A 56 6.29 23.60 11.81
C ALA A 56 7.42 24.57 12.25
N GLY A 57 7.16 25.41 13.25
CA GLY A 57 8.13 26.35 13.80
C GLY A 57 8.58 27.43 12.82
N VAL A 58 7.71 27.81 11.87
CA VAL A 58 8.00 28.80 10.82
C VAL A 58 7.37 30.17 11.14
N ALA A 59 7.94 31.24 10.61
CA ALA A 59 7.40 32.58 10.81
C ALA A 59 6.14 32.80 9.97
N ARG A 60 5.04 33.29 10.57
CA ARG A 60 3.78 33.63 9.87
C ARG A 60 4.01 34.48 8.62
N SER A 61 4.89 35.47 8.69
CA SER A 61 5.18 36.35 7.54
C SER A 61 5.87 35.65 6.37
N ALA A 62 6.63 34.57 6.62
CA ALA A 62 7.18 33.74 5.56
C ALA A 62 6.08 32.84 4.94
N VAL A 63 5.19 32.31 5.77
CA VAL A 63 4.06 31.48 5.32
C VAL A 63 3.11 32.28 4.44
N TYR A 64 2.64 33.45 4.89
CA TYR A 64 1.73 34.29 4.09
C TYR A 64 2.37 34.91 2.85
N ARG A 65 3.71 34.96 2.78
CA ARG A 65 4.43 35.30 1.55
C ARG A 65 4.38 34.15 0.54
N ARG A 66 4.50 32.89 0.99
CA ARG A 66 4.46 31.70 0.14
C ARG A 66 3.03 31.29 -0.25
N TRP A 67 2.09 31.39 0.69
CA TRP A 67 0.68 31.08 0.52
C TRP A 67 -0.16 32.23 1.05
N GLN A 68 -0.67 33.05 0.14
CA GLN A 68 -1.49 34.19 0.52
C GLN A 68 -2.81 33.74 1.15
N TYR A 69 -3.32 32.59 0.72
CA TYR A 69 -4.58 32.01 1.19
C TYR A 69 -4.43 30.54 1.56
N LYS A 70 -5.26 30.08 2.50
CA LYS A 70 -5.29 28.70 2.99
C LYS A 70 -5.50 27.67 1.86
N ASP A 71 -6.30 28.01 0.84
CA ASP A 71 -6.59 27.12 -0.29
C ASP A 71 -5.37 26.85 -1.18
N GLN A 72 -4.43 27.80 -1.27
CA GLN A 72 -3.18 27.59 -2.00
C GLN A 72 -2.30 26.56 -1.29
N PHE A 73 -2.20 26.67 0.05
CA PHE A 73 -1.51 25.69 0.87
C PHE A 73 -2.16 24.31 0.75
N PHE A 74 -3.48 24.24 0.76
CA PHE A 74 -4.21 22.98 0.60
C PHE A 74 -4.04 22.34 -0.78
N SER A 75 -3.98 23.15 -1.83
CA SER A 75 -3.66 22.67 -3.17
C SER A 75 -2.28 22.02 -3.19
N ASP A 76 -1.28 22.67 -2.59
CA ASP A 76 0.08 22.14 -2.50
C ASP A 76 0.16 20.90 -1.59
N LEU A 77 -0.58 20.87 -0.49
CA LEU A 77 -0.70 19.71 0.39
C LEU A 77 -1.32 18.51 -0.32
N LEU A 78 -2.39 18.69 -1.08
CA LEU A 78 -3.00 17.60 -1.84
C LEU A 78 -2.06 17.07 -2.92
N LYS A 79 -1.28 17.94 -3.57
CA LYS A 79 -0.24 17.53 -4.52
C LYS A 79 0.86 16.74 -3.83
N GLU A 80 1.32 17.19 -2.66
CA GLU A 80 2.34 16.51 -1.88
C GLU A 80 1.86 15.15 -1.39
N LEU A 81 0.65 15.09 -0.85
CA LEU A 81 0.00 13.84 -0.47
C LEU A 81 -0.12 12.92 -1.68
N ALA A 82 -0.56 13.39 -2.85
CA ALA A 82 -0.69 12.57 -4.05
C ALA A 82 0.66 12.03 -4.57
N ARG A 83 1.74 12.81 -4.47
CA ARG A 83 3.10 12.36 -4.83
C ARG A 83 3.66 11.38 -3.80
N GLY A 84 3.40 11.62 -2.52
CA GLY A 84 3.79 10.75 -1.41
C GLY A 84 2.87 9.55 -1.21
N SER A 85 1.75 9.48 -1.95
CA SER A 85 0.73 8.43 -1.87
C SER A 85 1.17 7.11 -2.49
N SER A 86 2.46 6.80 -2.52
CA SER A 86 2.88 5.42 -2.72
C SER A 86 2.67 4.73 -1.37
N PRO A 87 1.61 3.93 -1.22
CA PRO A 87 1.49 3.15 -0.01
C PRO A 87 2.74 2.27 0.05
N ALA A 88 3.43 2.17 1.18
CA ALA A 88 4.54 1.23 1.39
C ALA A 88 4.09 -0.25 1.34
N ILE A 89 2.90 -0.48 0.80
CA ILE A 89 2.19 -1.74 0.74
C ILE A 89 2.67 -2.48 -0.51
N GLY A 90 3.18 -3.68 -0.27
CA GLY A 90 3.83 -4.56 -1.23
C GLY A 90 5.33 -4.73 -0.96
N THR A 91 6.02 -3.73 -0.37
CA THR A 91 7.48 -3.79 -0.18
C THR A 91 7.92 -4.25 1.21
N ASP A 92 7.08 -4.11 2.25
CA ASP A 92 7.50 -4.39 3.64
C ASP A 92 6.52 -5.23 4.46
N ASN A 93 5.50 -5.85 3.83
CA ASN A 93 4.71 -6.87 4.52
C ASN A 93 5.48 -8.20 4.56
N ARG A 94 6.64 -8.16 5.21
CA ARG A 94 7.52 -9.31 5.42
C ARG A 94 6.77 -10.44 6.11
N ALA A 95 5.79 -10.13 6.96
CA ALA A 95 4.95 -11.12 7.61
C ALA A 95 4.09 -11.90 6.60
N ALA A 96 3.34 -11.22 5.73
CA ALA A 96 2.54 -11.89 4.70
C ALA A 96 3.42 -12.69 3.73
N VAL A 97 4.53 -12.11 3.26
CA VAL A 97 5.53 -12.81 2.42
C VAL A 97 6.03 -14.08 3.12
N GLU A 98 6.39 -13.98 4.39
CA GLU A 98 6.85 -15.11 5.20
C GLU A 98 5.76 -16.17 5.42
N THR A 99 4.50 -15.74 5.57
CA THR A 99 3.35 -16.64 5.68
C THR A 99 3.10 -17.38 4.37
N VAL A 100 3.19 -16.70 3.22
CA VAL A 100 3.13 -17.34 1.90
C VAL A 100 4.25 -18.37 1.78
N ARG A 101 5.50 -17.99 2.10
CA ARG A 101 6.66 -18.89 2.03
C ARG A 101 6.45 -20.16 2.83
N ARG A 102 6.11 -20.02 4.12
CA ARG A 102 5.89 -21.15 5.04
C ARG A 102 4.77 -22.05 4.53
N THR A 103 3.67 -21.46 4.07
CA THR A 103 2.53 -22.22 3.55
C THR A 103 2.89 -23.04 2.32
N ILE A 104 3.72 -22.51 1.40
CA ILE A 104 4.19 -23.28 0.24
C ILE A 104 5.12 -24.41 0.71
N LEU A 105 6.06 -24.13 1.62
CA LEU A 105 6.99 -25.13 2.14
C LEU A 105 6.28 -26.28 2.88
N ASP A 106 5.23 -25.97 3.64
CA ASP A 106 4.43 -26.94 4.42
C ASP A 106 3.61 -27.88 3.53
N HIS A 107 3.40 -27.52 2.26
CA HIS A 107 2.49 -28.20 1.34
C HIS A 107 3.15 -28.49 -0.03
N LEU A 108 4.47 -28.65 -0.07
CA LEU A 108 5.19 -28.98 -1.32
C LEU A 108 4.71 -30.31 -1.93
N ASP A 109 4.26 -31.25 -1.11
CA ASP A 109 3.71 -32.54 -1.54
C ASP A 109 2.45 -32.40 -2.41
N TRP A 110 1.72 -31.29 -2.31
CA TRP A 110 0.52 -31.05 -3.11
C TRP A 110 0.83 -30.75 -4.57
N LEU A 111 2.05 -30.33 -4.88
CA LEU A 111 2.43 -29.92 -6.24
C LEU A 111 2.47 -31.10 -7.23
N SER A 112 2.71 -32.31 -6.73
CA SER A 112 2.69 -33.54 -7.52
C SER A 112 1.30 -33.88 -8.07
N ASP A 113 0.22 -33.43 -7.42
CA ASP A 113 -1.15 -33.60 -7.90
C ASP A 113 -1.65 -32.32 -8.61
N PRO A 114 -1.91 -32.36 -9.93
CA PRO A 114 -2.47 -31.21 -10.65
C PRO A 114 -3.72 -30.60 -10.01
N GLY A 115 -4.58 -31.42 -9.40
CA GLY A 115 -5.79 -30.97 -8.72
C GLY A 115 -5.54 -30.20 -7.42
N LEU A 116 -4.40 -30.44 -6.77
CA LEU A 116 -4.03 -29.79 -5.51
C LEU A 116 -3.14 -28.56 -5.69
N ARG A 117 -2.62 -28.29 -6.90
CA ARG A 117 -1.86 -27.06 -7.19
C ARG A 117 -2.71 -25.80 -6.99
N CYS A 118 -3.95 -25.81 -7.49
CA CYS A 118 -4.88 -24.71 -7.25
C CYS A 118 -5.32 -24.64 -5.78
N ALA A 119 -5.41 -25.79 -5.09
CA ALA A 119 -5.68 -25.83 -3.66
C ALA A 119 -4.55 -25.19 -2.83
N LEU A 120 -3.29 -25.35 -3.25
CA LEU A 120 -2.15 -24.69 -2.61
C LEU A 120 -2.23 -23.17 -2.74
N VAL A 121 -2.59 -22.65 -3.91
CA VAL A 121 -2.85 -21.20 -4.10
C VAL A 121 -3.98 -20.74 -3.19
N ALA A 122 -5.06 -21.49 -3.12
CA ALA A 122 -6.18 -21.18 -2.26
C ALA A 122 -5.75 -21.11 -0.78
N GLU A 123 -4.94 -22.07 -0.31
CA GLU A 123 -4.41 -22.10 1.05
C GLU A 123 -3.46 -20.93 1.35
N VAL A 124 -2.60 -20.58 0.39
CA VAL A 124 -1.74 -19.39 0.46
C VAL A 124 -2.56 -18.12 0.62
N LEU A 125 -3.59 -17.93 -0.21
CA LEU A 125 -4.46 -16.75 -0.16
C LEU A 125 -5.33 -16.75 1.10
N ARG A 126 -5.74 -17.93 1.60
CA ARG A 126 -6.51 -18.06 2.84
C ARG A 126 -5.81 -17.41 4.02
N ARG A 127 -4.49 -17.60 4.14
CA ARG A 127 -3.68 -17.04 5.22
C ARG A 127 -3.17 -15.64 4.86
N GLY A 128 -2.53 -15.49 3.71
CA GLY A 128 -1.84 -14.25 3.34
C GLY A 128 -2.76 -13.05 3.13
N THR A 129 -3.96 -13.26 2.55
CA THR A 129 -4.89 -12.15 2.30
C THR A 129 -5.48 -11.58 3.59
N LEU A 130 -5.69 -12.41 4.62
CA LEU A 130 -6.19 -11.92 5.90
C LEU A 130 -5.13 -11.03 6.59
N GLU A 131 -3.88 -11.49 6.65
CA GLU A 131 -2.78 -10.71 7.23
C GLU A 131 -2.56 -9.38 6.47
N GLU A 132 -2.64 -9.41 5.14
CA GLU A 132 -2.59 -8.20 4.32
C GLU A 132 -3.76 -7.26 4.63
N PHE A 133 -4.98 -7.78 4.71
CA PHE A 133 -6.17 -7.00 5.05
C PHE A 133 -6.05 -6.33 6.43
N GLU A 134 -5.63 -7.07 7.46
CA GLU A 134 -5.46 -6.53 8.82
C GLU A 134 -4.40 -5.43 8.85
N THR A 135 -3.26 -5.67 8.19
CA THR A 135 -2.18 -4.67 8.04
C THR A 135 -2.70 -3.38 7.38
N LEU A 136 -3.49 -3.52 6.33
CA LEU A 136 -4.09 -2.39 5.62
C LEU A 136 -5.14 -1.66 6.45
N HIS A 137 -5.98 -2.41 7.15
CA HIS A 137 -7.05 -1.87 7.97
C HIS A 137 -6.51 -1.00 9.12
N GLU A 138 -5.39 -1.39 9.71
CA GLU A 138 -4.75 -0.67 10.82
C GLU A 138 -3.85 0.50 10.36
N SER A 139 -3.37 0.48 9.11
CA SER A 139 -2.44 1.49 8.58
C SER A 139 -3.06 2.89 8.50
N ALA A 140 -2.34 3.86 9.09
CA ALA A 140 -2.72 5.26 9.03
C ALA A 140 -2.44 5.89 7.66
N GLU A 141 -1.32 5.52 7.04
CA GLU A 141 -0.95 5.93 5.68
C GLU A 141 -1.99 5.46 4.67
N TRP A 142 -2.50 4.23 4.83
CA TRP A 142 -3.54 3.69 3.97
C TRP A 142 -4.87 4.43 4.12
N ARG A 143 -5.26 4.78 5.35
CA ARG A 143 -6.45 5.61 5.59
C ARG A 143 -6.31 6.98 4.92
N THR A 144 -5.15 7.63 5.01
CA THR A 144 -4.85 8.89 4.29
C THR A 144 -4.98 8.72 2.78
N TYR A 145 -4.42 7.63 2.23
CA TYR A 145 -4.51 7.31 0.82
C TYR A 145 -5.97 7.17 0.35
N LEU A 146 -6.78 6.38 1.06
CA LEU A 146 -8.21 6.20 0.74
C LEU A 146 -8.99 7.51 0.82
N ALA A 147 -8.72 8.32 1.84
CA ALA A 147 -9.33 9.63 1.99
C ALA A 147 -8.93 10.61 0.88
N LEU A 148 -7.69 10.54 0.37
CA LEU A 148 -7.26 11.33 -0.77
C LEU A 148 -8.03 10.95 -2.03
N HIS A 149 -8.25 9.66 -2.26
CA HIS A 149 -9.10 9.18 -3.36
C HIS A 149 -10.55 9.66 -3.22
N ALA A 150 -11.12 9.63 -2.01
CA ALA A 150 -12.45 10.18 -1.77
C ALA A 150 -12.50 11.70 -2.00
N THR A 151 -11.50 12.44 -1.52
CA THR A 151 -11.38 13.89 -1.72
C THR A 151 -11.27 14.23 -3.21
N PHE A 152 -10.50 13.44 -3.96
CA PHE A 152 -10.34 13.60 -5.40
C PHE A 152 -11.67 13.50 -6.17
N LEU A 153 -12.62 12.68 -5.71
CA LEU A 153 -13.95 12.58 -6.33
C LEU A 153 -14.76 13.87 -6.19
N SER A 154 -14.54 14.63 -5.11
CA SER A 154 -15.23 15.89 -4.82
C SER A 154 -14.55 17.13 -5.40
N LEU A 155 -13.36 17.00 -6.00
CA LEU A 155 -12.66 18.13 -6.59
C LEU A 155 -13.38 18.67 -7.84
N PRO A 156 -13.55 19.99 -7.97
CA PRO A 156 -14.09 20.59 -9.18
C PRO A 156 -13.14 20.38 -10.36
N ASP A 157 -13.69 20.44 -11.57
CA ASP A 157 -12.86 20.42 -12.78
C ASP A 157 -11.91 21.61 -12.80
N GLY A 158 -10.64 21.34 -13.15
CA GLY A 158 -9.60 22.36 -13.13
C GLY A 158 -8.20 21.76 -13.23
N GLU A 159 -7.20 22.64 -13.11
CA GLU A 159 -5.79 22.27 -13.13
C GLU A 159 -5.40 21.38 -11.96
N LEU A 160 -5.82 21.73 -10.74
CA LEU A 160 -5.56 20.93 -9.54
C LEU A 160 -6.06 19.49 -9.68
N ARG A 161 -7.29 19.29 -10.18
CA ARG A 161 -7.86 17.96 -10.41
C ARG A 161 -7.05 17.16 -11.44
N ARG A 162 -6.54 17.80 -12.49
CA ARG A 162 -5.68 17.12 -13.49
C ARG A 162 -4.33 16.72 -12.90
N GLU A 163 -3.70 17.62 -12.14
CA GLU A 163 -2.41 17.33 -11.48
C GLU A 163 -2.53 16.17 -10.48
N ILE A 164 -3.56 16.19 -9.62
CA ILE A 164 -3.79 15.13 -8.64
C ILE A 164 -4.12 13.81 -9.34
N ARG A 165 -4.95 13.83 -10.40
CA ARG A 165 -5.23 12.64 -11.21
C ARG A 165 -3.94 12.01 -11.74
N SER A 166 -3.06 12.83 -12.30
CA SER A 166 -1.78 12.36 -12.86
C SER A 166 -0.92 11.70 -11.78
N ALA A 167 -0.74 12.36 -10.63
CA ALA A 167 0.05 11.82 -9.52
C ALA A 167 -0.54 10.50 -8.97
N LEU A 168 -1.86 10.43 -8.79
CA LEU A 168 -2.53 9.20 -8.36
C LEU A 168 -2.39 8.08 -9.39
N THR A 169 -2.52 8.40 -10.68
CA THR A 169 -2.39 7.41 -11.77
C THR A 169 -0.98 6.82 -11.83
N GLU A 170 0.04 7.66 -11.64
CA GLU A 170 1.43 7.23 -11.60
C GLU A 170 1.72 6.33 -10.39
N SER A 171 1.27 6.73 -9.19
CA SER A 171 1.41 5.94 -7.97
C SER A 171 0.70 4.58 -8.09
N GLU A 172 -0.55 4.57 -8.57
CA GLU A 172 -1.30 3.33 -8.79
C GLU A 172 -0.65 2.45 -9.86
N GLY A 173 -0.18 3.04 -10.96
CA GLY A 173 0.52 2.30 -12.01
C GLY A 173 1.73 1.55 -11.47
N ALA A 174 2.54 2.21 -10.65
CA ALA A 174 3.73 1.61 -10.03
C ALA A 174 3.36 0.47 -9.05
N LEU A 175 2.33 0.66 -8.22
CA LEU A 175 1.83 -0.38 -7.31
C LEU A 175 1.33 -1.61 -8.08
N ILE A 176 0.50 -1.39 -9.09
CA ILE A 176 -0.07 -2.47 -9.90
C ILE A 176 1.00 -3.23 -10.67
N ALA A 177 2.02 -2.55 -11.20
CA ALA A 177 3.13 -3.20 -11.89
C ALA A 177 3.86 -4.18 -10.95
N ARG A 178 4.19 -3.74 -9.73
CA ARG A 178 4.83 -4.59 -8.72
C ARG A 178 3.98 -5.79 -8.33
N LEU A 179 2.69 -5.57 -8.06
CA LEU A 179 1.76 -6.66 -7.73
C LEU A 179 1.64 -7.66 -8.90
N ALA A 180 1.58 -7.16 -10.13
CA ALA A 180 1.52 -8.00 -11.32
C ALA A 180 2.77 -8.88 -11.46
N ASP A 181 3.96 -8.33 -11.22
CA ASP A 181 5.21 -9.07 -11.25
C ASP A 181 5.26 -10.12 -10.13
N ALA A 182 4.79 -9.79 -8.93
CA ALA A 182 4.68 -10.74 -7.82
C ALA A 182 3.73 -11.91 -8.16
N TYR A 183 2.53 -11.63 -8.69
CA TYR A 183 1.60 -12.67 -9.13
C TYR A 183 2.20 -13.52 -10.26
N LYS A 184 2.88 -12.90 -11.22
CA LYS A 184 3.53 -13.61 -12.33
C LYS A 184 4.63 -14.55 -11.83
N ARG A 185 5.48 -14.09 -10.91
CA ARG A 185 6.53 -14.91 -10.30
C ARG A 185 5.94 -16.07 -9.50
N ALA A 186 4.98 -15.79 -8.63
CA ALA A 186 4.31 -16.81 -7.83
C ALA A 186 3.60 -17.87 -8.70
N ALA A 187 2.88 -17.45 -9.73
CA ALA A 187 2.24 -18.37 -10.68
C ALA A 187 3.28 -19.24 -11.40
N GLY A 188 4.37 -18.64 -11.90
CA GLY A 188 5.45 -19.39 -12.56
C GLY A 188 6.14 -20.41 -11.64
N LEU A 189 6.38 -20.03 -10.37
CA LEU A 189 6.94 -20.94 -9.35
C LEU A 189 6.02 -22.13 -9.06
N LEU A 190 4.70 -21.91 -9.05
CA LEU A 190 3.70 -22.94 -8.76
C LEU A 190 3.21 -23.71 -10.00
N GLY A 191 3.79 -23.43 -11.17
CA GLY A 191 3.40 -24.11 -12.41
C GLY A 191 2.00 -23.76 -12.88
N LEU A 192 1.63 -22.49 -12.74
CA LEU A 192 0.33 -21.93 -13.09
C LEU A 192 0.49 -20.89 -14.18
N ARG A 193 -0.55 -20.74 -14.98
CA ARG A 193 -0.65 -19.72 -16.02
C ARG A 193 -1.99 -19.01 -15.96
N LEU A 194 -2.06 -17.85 -16.60
CA LEU A 194 -3.35 -17.20 -16.84
C LEU A 194 -4.17 -18.03 -17.82
N ARG A 195 -5.47 -18.15 -17.56
CA ARG A 195 -6.41 -18.79 -18.49
C ARG A 195 -6.43 -18.04 -19.81
N PRO A 196 -6.14 -18.70 -20.95
CA PRO A 196 -5.99 -18.02 -22.24
C PRO A 196 -7.31 -17.41 -22.73
N GLU A 197 -8.46 -17.98 -22.36
CA GLU A 197 -9.79 -17.53 -22.77
C GLU A 197 -10.12 -16.12 -22.25
N LEU A 198 -9.51 -15.72 -21.13
CA LEU A 198 -9.77 -14.42 -20.51
C LEU A 198 -9.11 -13.26 -21.25
N ASN A 199 -8.11 -13.53 -22.10
CA ASN A 199 -7.26 -12.50 -22.73
C ASN A 199 -6.78 -11.43 -21.74
N ALA A 200 -6.54 -11.86 -20.49
CA ALA A 200 -6.18 -10.98 -19.39
C ALA A 200 -4.66 -10.96 -19.17
N SER A 201 -4.20 -9.95 -18.42
CA SER A 201 -2.81 -9.83 -17.98
C SER A 201 -2.72 -9.98 -16.46
N PHE A 202 -1.53 -10.25 -15.94
CA PHE A 202 -1.28 -10.19 -14.50
C PHE A 202 -1.55 -8.80 -13.92
N ALA A 203 -1.40 -7.73 -14.72
CA ALA A 203 -1.79 -6.38 -14.31
C ALA A 203 -3.30 -6.23 -14.14
N THR A 204 -4.11 -6.95 -14.93
CA THR A 204 -5.57 -7.01 -14.75
C THR A 204 -5.91 -7.71 -13.44
N LEU A 205 -5.31 -8.88 -13.18
CA LEU A 205 -5.50 -9.61 -11.92
C LEU A 205 -5.08 -8.76 -10.70
N ALA A 206 -3.91 -8.11 -10.77
CA ALA A 206 -3.40 -7.23 -9.72
C ALA A 206 -4.33 -6.05 -9.44
N ARG A 207 -4.90 -5.42 -10.47
CA ARG A 207 -5.89 -4.34 -10.30
C ARG A 207 -7.15 -4.81 -9.61
N LEU A 208 -7.70 -5.95 -10.05
CA LEU A 208 -8.96 -6.48 -9.51
C LEU A 208 -8.79 -6.92 -8.05
N THR A 209 -7.71 -7.66 -7.74
CA THR A 209 -7.40 -8.06 -6.36
C THR A 209 -7.15 -6.86 -5.47
N SER A 210 -6.36 -5.87 -5.93
CA SER A 210 -6.15 -4.63 -5.19
C SER A 210 -7.48 -3.93 -4.91
N ALA A 211 -8.30 -3.69 -5.95
CA ALA A 211 -9.59 -3.03 -5.82
C ALA A 211 -10.54 -3.73 -4.83
N THR A 212 -10.58 -5.08 -4.85
CA THR A 212 -11.35 -5.88 -3.90
C THR A 212 -10.89 -5.64 -2.47
N ILE A 213 -9.59 -5.74 -2.20
CA ILE A 213 -9.04 -5.50 -0.85
C ILE A 213 -9.33 -4.06 -0.41
N ARG A 214 -9.14 -3.06 -1.29
CA ARG A 214 -9.45 -1.65 -0.95
C ARG A 214 -10.91 -1.48 -0.55
N GLY A 215 -11.82 -2.07 -1.33
CA GLY A 215 -13.26 -2.02 -1.05
C GLY A 215 -13.60 -2.63 0.30
N LEU A 216 -13.04 -3.80 0.63
CA LEU A 216 -13.23 -4.44 1.92
C LEU A 216 -12.71 -3.59 3.08
N VAL A 217 -11.52 -3.00 2.94
CA VAL A 217 -10.93 -2.11 3.96
C VAL A 217 -11.78 -0.85 4.17
N ILE A 218 -12.34 -0.28 3.10
CA ILE A 218 -13.28 0.87 3.19
C ILE A 218 -14.55 0.48 3.97
N MET A 219 -15.08 -0.73 3.75
CA MET A 219 -16.32 -1.17 4.37
C MET A 219 -16.15 -1.61 5.83
N ALA A 220 -14.98 -2.13 6.20
CA ALA A 220 -14.72 -2.76 7.50
C ALA A 220 -15.10 -1.90 8.74
N PRO A 221 -14.82 -0.57 8.80
CA PRO A 221 -15.22 0.24 9.96
C PRO A 221 -16.74 0.28 10.20
N SER A 222 -17.54 0.15 9.15
CA SER A 222 -19.01 0.11 9.23
C SER A 222 -19.56 -1.32 9.28
N ASN A 223 -18.73 -2.33 9.01
CA ASN A 223 -19.09 -3.74 8.98
C ASN A 223 -17.95 -4.59 9.55
N VAL A 224 -17.89 -4.67 10.88
CA VAL A 224 -16.86 -5.42 11.63
C VAL A 224 -16.82 -6.90 11.24
N GLY A 225 -17.92 -7.46 10.72
CA GLY A 225 -17.99 -8.85 10.26
C GLY A 225 -17.00 -9.18 9.15
N ILE A 226 -16.59 -8.21 8.32
CA ILE A 226 -15.62 -8.43 7.23
C ILE A 226 -14.27 -8.91 7.78
N GLY A 227 -13.82 -8.32 8.89
CA GLY A 227 -12.54 -8.66 9.53
C GLY A 227 -12.66 -9.80 10.54
N ASP A 228 -13.80 -9.91 11.23
CA ASP A 228 -13.95 -10.78 12.40
C ASP A 228 -14.60 -12.13 12.08
N HIS A 229 -15.48 -12.20 11.08
CA HIS A 229 -16.22 -13.42 10.79
C HIS A 229 -15.29 -14.47 10.15
N ARG A 230 -15.39 -15.70 10.64
CA ARG A 230 -14.71 -16.86 10.08
C ARG A 230 -15.74 -17.93 9.73
N THR A 231 -15.73 -18.37 8.49
CA THR A 231 -16.63 -19.41 7.99
C THR A 231 -15.85 -20.70 7.79
N GLN A 232 -16.34 -21.80 8.37
CA GLN A 232 -15.83 -23.14 8.06
C GLN A 232 -16.29 -23.54 6.66
N ALA A 233 -15.34 -23.66 5.74
CA ALA A 233 -15.62 -23.94 4.33
C ALA A 233 -14.49 -24.75 3.68
N ARG A 234 -14.83 -25.40 2.56
CA ARG A 234 -13.87 -26.13 1.69
C ARG A 234 -13.98 -25.64 0.24
N PRO A 235 -13.64 -24.37 -0.04
CA PRO A 235 -13.72 -23.80 -1.37
C PRO A 235 -12.49 -24.18 -2.22
N PHE A 236 -12.56 -23.89 -3.51
CA PHE A 236 -11.41 -23.87 -4.44
C PHE A 236 -10.57 -25.16 -4.49
N GLY A 237 -11.23 -26.32 -4.35
CA GLY A 237 -10.56 -27.63 -4.44
C GLY A 237 -9.68 -27.98 -3.24
N THR A 238 -9.73 -27.21 -2.15
CA THR A 238 -8.98 -27.53 -0.93
C THR A 238 -9.35 -28.91 -0.37
N PRO A 239 -8.38 -29.71 0.11
CA PRO A 239 -8.64 -31.09 0.53
C PRO A 239 -9.49 -31.17 1.81
N ASN A 240 -9.30 -30.20 2.72
CA ASN A 240 -9.93 -30.16 4.03
C ASN A 240 -10.74 -28.87 4.21
N ALA A 241 -11.82 -28.96 4.99
CA ALA A 241 -12.51 -27.75 5.46
C ALA A 241 -11.60 -26.98 6.43
N ALA A 242 -11.59 -25.66 6.31
CA ALA A 242 -10.81 -24.76 7.16
C ALA A 242 -11.60 -23.47 7.44
N GLU A 243 -11.08 -22.63 8.33
CA GLU A 243 -11.62 -21.29 8.55
C GLU A 243 -11.18 -20.33 7.46
N TRP A 244 -12.16 -19.64 6.87
CA TRP A 244 -11.99 -18.64 5.84
C TRP A 244 -12.55 -17.30 6.30
N SER A 245 -11.79 -16.22 6.05
CA SER A 245 -12.28 -14.85 6.17
C SER A 245 -12.94 -14.40 4.87
N GLU A 246 -13.78 -13.36 4.92
CA GLU A 246 -14.36 -12.77 3.71
C GLU A 246 -13.30 -12.23 2.73
N PRO A 247 -12.24 -11.52 3.17
CA PRO A 247 -11.14 -11.13 2.29
C PRO A 247 -10.49 -12.31 1.57
N ALA A 248 -10.22 -13.40 2.30
CA ALA A 248 -9.64 -14.60 1.72
C ALA A 248 -10.54 -15.23 0.66
N LEU A 249 -11.85 -15.37 0.92
CA LEU A 249 -12.81 -15.90 -0.05
C LEU A 249 -12.89 -15.04 -1.32
N GLY A 250 -12.94 -13.71 -1.15
CA GLY A 250 -13.03 -12.78 -2.27
C GLY A 250 -11.79 -12.79 -3.17
N VAL A 251 -10.60 -12.74 -2.58
CA VAL A 251 -9.34 -12.75 -3.34
C VAL A 251 -9.05 -14.12 -3.93
N ALA A 252 -9.25 -15.21 -3.17
CA ALA A 252 -9.03 -16.57 -3.69
C ALA A 252 -9.98 -16.90 -4.85
N GLY A 253 -11.26 -16.49 -4.78
CA GLY A 253 -12.19 -16.66 -5.90
C GLY A 253 -11.77 -15.90 -7.15
N LEU A 254 -11.25 -14.67 -7.00
CA LEU A 254 -10.71 -13.91 -8.13
C LEU A 254 -9.48 -14.60 -8.73
N VAL A 255 -8.50 -14.98 -7.91
CA VAL A 255 -7.27 -15.62 -8.40
C VAL A 255 -7.56 -16.97 -9.06
N GLU A 256 -8.41 -17.80 -8.47
CA GLU A 256 -8.83 -19.10 -9.03
C GLU A 256 -9.50 -18.92 -10.40
N SER A 257 -10.35 -17.90 -10.56
CA SER A 257 -11.00 -17.64 -11.84
C SER A 257 -10.03 -17.21 -12.94
N PHE A 258 -8.84 -16.69 -12.59
CA PHE A 258 -7.83 -16.20 -13.55
C PHE A 258 -6.74 -17.22 -13.85
N LEU A 259 -6.44 -18.13 -12.93
CA LEU A 259 -5.32 -19.06 -13.04
C LEU A 259 -5.77 -20.49 -13.30
N GLU A 260 -4.92 -21.22 -14.00
CA GLU A 260 -5.04 -22.66 -14.17
C GLU A 260 -3.67 -23.33 -14.18
N PRO A 261 -3.59 -24.64 -13.91
CA PRO A 261 -2.36 -25.40 -14.09
C PRO A 261 -1.81 -25.24 -15.50
N ASP A 262 -0.52 -24.99 -15.59
CA ASP A 262 0.17 -24.97 -16.87
C ASP A 262 0.33 -26.43 -17.37
N PRO A 263 -0.30 -26.80 -18.50
CA PRO A 263 -0.21 -28.16 -19.02
C PRO A 263 1.20 -28.54 -19.48
N ASP A 264 2.06 -27.55 -19.74
CA ASP A 264 3.45 -27.77 -20.15
C ASP A 264 4.38 -27.98 -18.96
N ILE A 265 3.84 -27.94 -17.74
CA ILE A 265 4.57 -28.09 -16.48
C ILE A 265 4.22 -29.42 -15.80
N GLU A 266 5.14 -30.36 -15.90
CA GLU A 266 5.18 -31.55 -15.06
C GLU A 266 5.94 -31.27 -13.75
N TRP A 267 5.48 -31.91 -12.67
CA TRP A 267 6.07 -31.80 -11.33
C TRP A 267 6.69 -33.13 -10.94
N ASP A 268 8.01 -33.15 -10.86
CA ASP A 268 8.82 -34.25 -10.37
C ASP A 268 9.55 -33.85 -9.07
N GLU A 269 10.32 -34.79 -8.53
CA GLU A 269 11.10 -34.58 -7.31
C GLU A 269 12.16 -33.48 -7.51
N GLU A 270 12.78 -33.41 -8.69
CA GLU A 270 13.79 -32.40 -9.03
C GLU A 270 13.20 -30.99 -9.01
N ARG A 271 12.05 -30.77 -9.64
CA ARG A 271 11.37 -29.48 -9.68
C ARG A 271 10.87 -29.06 -8.30
N THR A 272 10.37 -30.02 -7.52
CA THR A 272 9.93 -29.76 -6.14
C THR A 272 11.10 -29.30 -5.27
N GLU A 273 12.28 -29.91 -5.42
CA GLU A 273 13.48 -29.50 -4.70
C GLU A 273 14.04 -28.17 -5.22
N ALA A 274 13.97 -27.92 -6.53
CA ALA A 274 14.31 -26.62 -7.10
C ALA A 274 13.43 -25.49 -6.54
N LEU A 275 12.12 -25.74 -6.38
CA LEU A 275 11.22 -24.79 -5.72
C LEU A 275 11.60 -24.60 -4.24
N ARG A 276 11.88 -25.68 -3.50
CA ARG A 276 12.33 -25.60 -2.10
C ARG A 276 13.59 -24.74 -1.97
N HIS A 277 14.57 -24.92 -2.86
CA HIS A 277 15.77 -24.09 -2.89
C HIS A 277 15.46 -22.64 -3.23
N ALA A 278 14.60 -22.38 -4.23
CA ALA A 278 14.18 -21.03 -4.59
C ALA A 278 13.54 -20.32 -3.39
N LEU A 279 12.59 -20.95 -2.69
CA LEU A 279 11.92 -20.39 -1.51
C LEU A 279 12.85 -20.10 -0.33
N ASN A 280 13.94 -20.87 -0.19
CA ASN A 280 14.94 -20.67 0.86
C ASN A 280 16.01 -19.63 0.50
N SER A 281 16.01 -19.11 -0.73
CA SER A 281 16.89 -18.00 -1.12
C SER A 281 16.38 -16.67 -0.55
N GLU A 282 17.29 -15.73 -0.26
CA GLU A 282 16.93 -14.41 0.29
C GLU A 282 16.06 -13.58 -0.68
N ASP A 283 16.05 -13.92 -1.97
CA ASP A 283 15.43 -13.12 -3.04
C ASP A 283 14.17 -13.75 -3.68
N TRP A 284 13.58 -14.77 -3.07
CA TRP A 284 12.52 -15.57 -3.70
C TRP A 284 11.26 -14.78 -4.14
N LEU A 285 11.03 -13.59 -3.55
CA LEU A 285 10.05 -12.60 -4.02
C LEU A 285 10.63 -11.19 -4.25
N SER A 286 11.93 -10.98 -4.03
CA SER A 286 12.58 -9.67 -4.07
C SER A 286 12.92 -9.25 -5.51
N THR A 287 12.05 -8.44 -6.12
CA THR A 287 12.36 -7.40 -7.14
C THR A 287 11.14 -6.57 -7.44
#